data_AF-A0A9P7GW01-F1
#
_entry.id   AF-A0A9P7GW01-F1
#
_cell.length_a   1.000
_cell.length_b   1.000
_cell.length_c   1.000
_cell.angle_alpha   90.00
_cell.angle_beta   90.00
_cell.angle_gamma   90.00
#
_symmetry.space_group_name_H-M   'P 1'
#
loop_
_entity.id
_entity.type
_entity.pdbx_description
1 polymer ?
#
loop_
_entity_poly.entity_id
_entity_poly.type
_entity_poly.pdbx_seq_one_letter_code
_entity_poly.pdbx_strand_id
1 'polypeptide(L)'
;MDSSLYKSVATGRQLKYNYYYSVPALGKPVLLFLHGFPNTSNDWRHQVTFFKERGFGLVVPDMLGYGGTDELHGVQAQGSVVVGRLANYYPDRFLGFGFLAVGYNAPSDAKFEQFIAFVRHRTFQLSLMIQHFKFPTFSPLAL
;
A
#
# COMPACT_ATOMS: atom_id res chain seq x y z
N MET A 1 14.73 -9.65 0.24
CA MET A 1 15.31 -8.87 -0.89
C MET A 1 16.80 -8.72 -0.66
N ASP A 2 17.60 -8.53 -1.71
CA ASP A 2 19.04 -8.25 -1.59
C ASP A 2 19.25 -6.93 -0.83
N SER A 3 19.87 -7.00 0.35
CA SER A 3 20.07 -5.85 1.24
C SER A 3 21.04 -4.82 0.67
N SER A 4 21.97 -5.22 -0.21
CA SER A 4 22.94 -4.30 -0.84
C SER A 4 22.29 -3.28 -1.78
N LEU A 5 21.04 -3.54 -2.19
CA LEU A 5 20.26 -2.67 -3.07
C LEU A 5 19.39 -1.67 -2.33
N TYR A 6 19.42 -1.67 -0.99
CA TYR A 6 18.80 -0.60 -0.21
C TYR A 6 19.62 0.67 -0.29
N LYS A 7 18.90 1.79 -0.35
CA LYS A 7 19.43 3.15 -0.40
C LYS A 7 18.70 4.00 0.62
N SER A 8 19.32 5.10 0.99
CA SER A 8 18.69 6.13 1.81
C SER A 8 18.78 7.48 1.12
N VAL A 9 17.74 8.30 1.24
CA VAL A 9 17.72 9.66 0.69
C VAL A 9 17.06 10.61 1.68
N ALA A 10 17.67 11.76 1.91
CA ALA A 10 17.06 12.86 2.64
C ALA A 10 16.20 13.69 1.67
N THR A 11 14.95 13.94 2.03
CA THR A 11 14.04 14.78 1.25
C THR A 11 14.28 16.26 1.54
N GLY A 12 13.67 17.17 0.74
CA GLY A 12 13.73 18.61 1.01
C GLY A 12 13.16 19.04 2.37
N ARG A 13 12.39 18.16 3.04
CA ARG A 13 11.90 18.33 4.41
C ARG A 13 12.81 17.71 5.47
N GLN A 14 14.03 17.31 5.08
CA GLN A 14 15.04 16.66 5.91
C GLN A 14 14.59 15.31 6.53
N LEU A 15 13.56 14.68 5.96
CA LEU A 15 13.16 13.32 6.33
C LEU A 15 13.94 12.33 5.49
N LYS A 16 14.62 11.38 6.14
CA LYS A 16 15.32 10.26 5.50
C LYS A 16 14.33 9.14 5.18
N TYR A 17 14.35 8.71 3.93
CA TYR A 17 13.63 7.53 3.45
C TYR A 17 14.60 6.43 3.11
N ASN A 18 14.35 5.23 3.64
CA ASN A 18 14.99 3.99 3.24
C ASN A 18 14.16 3.30 2.16
N TYR A 19 14.81 2.82 1.10
CA TYR A 19 14.12 2.18 -0.01
C TYR A 19 15.00 1.19 -0.75
N TYR A 20 14.38 0.10 -1.22
CA TYR A 20 15.00 -0.81 -2.16
C TYR A 20 14.94 -0.20 -3.57
N TYR A 21 16.06 -0.28 -4.31
CA TYR A 21 16.12 0.18 -5.70
C TYR A 21 16.79 -0.84 -6.61
N SER A 22 16.17 -1.09 -7.77
CA SER A 22 16.82 -1.79 -8.88
C SER A 22 16.58 -1.05 -10.19
N VAL A 23 17.65 -0.96 -11.00
CA VAL A 23 17.62 -0.27 -12.29
C VAL A 23 16.77 -1.04 -13.30
N PRO A 24 15.94 -0.37 -14.12
CA PRO A 24 15.24 -1.02 -15.21
C PRO A 24 16.20 -1.44 -16.34
N ALA A 25 15.89 -2.55 -17.01
CA ALA A 25 16.46 -2.85 -18.31
C ALA A 25 15.98 -1.83 -19.36
N LEU A 26 16.70 -1.72 -20.48
CA LEU A 26 16.34 -0.80 -21.56
C LEU A 26 14.89 -1.01 -22.02
N GLY A 27 14.11 0.06 -22.06
CA GLY A 27 12.70 0.03 -22.47
C GLY A 27 11.72 -0.54 -21.46
N LYS A 28 12.16 -0.95 -20.26
CA LYS A 28 11.26 -1.41 -19.18
C LYS A 28 10.88 -0.28 -18.24
N PRO A 29 9.62 -0.23 -17.75
CA PRO A 29 9.20 0.79 -16.80
C PRO A 29 9.72 0.49 -15.38
N VAL A 30 9.62 1.50 -14.51
CA VAL A 30 9.84 1.38 -13.07
C VAL A 30 8.50 1.13 -12.37
N LEU A 31 8.47 0.17 -11.45
CA LEU A 31 7.33 -0.10 -10.57
C LEU A 31 7.59 0.46 -9.17
N LEU A 32 6.61 1.17 -8.63
CA LEU A 32 6.62 1.70 -7.27
C LEU A 32 5.68 0.85 -6.39
N PHE A 33 6.23 0.22 -5.36
CA PHE A 33 5.45 -0.59 -4.42
C PHE A 33 5.44 0.08 -3.04
N LEU A 34 4.24 0.42 -2.55
CA LEU A 34 4.04 1.08 -1.25
C LEU A 34 3.32 0.11 -0.31
N HIS A 35 3.95 -0.25 0.81
CA HIS A 35 3.36 -1.18 1.77
C HIS A 35 2.30 -0.50 2.66
N GLY A 36 1.49 -1.31 3.35
CA GLY A 36 0.50 -0.87 4.33
C GLY A 36 0.99 -0.96 5.78
N PHE A 37 0.08 -0.72 6.72
CA PHE A 37 0.28 -0.95 8.15
C PHE A 37 0.08 -2.43 8.49
N PRO A 38 0.82 -3.02 9.45
CA PRO A 38 1.99 -2.50 10.17
C PRO A 38 3.32 -3.01 9.58
N ASN A 39 3.44 -3.04 8.26
CA ASN A 39 4.51 -3.79 7.59
C ASN A 39 5.65 -2.90 7.09
N THR A 40 6.58 -3.48 6.31
CA THR A 40 7.72 -2.77 5.71
C THR A 40 7.82 -3.09 4.21
N SER A 41 8.81 -2.52 3.51
CA SER A 41 9.12 -2.83 2.12
C SER A 41 9.23 -4.34 1.84
N ASN A 42 9.60 -5.15 2.83
CA ASN A 42 9.82 -6.60 2.70
C ASN A 42 8.55 -7.41 2.34
N ASP A 43 7.37 -6.85 2.52
CA ASP A 43 6.12 -7.49 2.08
C ASP A 43 6.12 -7.78 0.57
N TRP A 44 6.76 -6.90 -0.20
CA TRP A 44 6.82 -7.00 -1.66
C TRP A 44 7.94 -7.91 -2.16
N ARG A 45 8.66 -8.63 -1.28
CA ARG A 45 9.86 -9.41 -1.68
C ARG A 45 9.58 -10.38 -2.83
N HIS A 46 8.39 -10.98 -2.88
CA HIS A 46 8.01 -11.94 -3.91
C HIS A 46 7.75 -11.24 -5.25
N GLN A 47 7.03 -10.11 -5.23
CA GLN A 47 6.80 -9.27 -6.41
C GLN A 47 8.12 -8.69 -6.93
N VAL A 48 8.99 -8.25 -6.02
CA VAL A 48 10.33 -7.74 -6.35
C VAL A 48 11.15 -8.79 -7.09
N THR A 49 11.24 -10.02 -6.58
CA THR A 49 11.94 -11.11 -7.27
C THR A 49 11.33 -11.34 -8.66
N PHE A 50 10.00 -11.49 -8.74
CA PHE A 50 9.30 -11.79 -10.00
C PHE A 50 9.52 -10.73 -11.09
N PHE A 51 9.40 -9.44 -10.74
CA PHE A 51 9.51 -8.34 -11.69
C PHE A 51 10.96 -7.98 -12.02
N LYS A 52 11.88 -8.08 -11.06
CA LYS A 52 13.31 -7.85 -11.29
C LYS A 52 13.87 -8.82 -12.32
N GLU A 53 13.53 -10.11 -12.22
CA GLU A 53 13.92 -11.15 -13.19
C GLU A 53 13.41 -10.87 -14.61
N ARG A 54 12.37 -10.05 -14.75
CA ARG A 54 11.77 -9.63 -16.04
C ARG A 54 12.27 -8.27 -16.51
N GLY A 55 13.27 -7.70 -15.83
CA GLY A 55 13.95 -6.46 -16.20
C GLY A 55 13.20 -5.19 -15.80
N PHE A 56 12.14 -5.26 -15.00
CA PHE A 56 11.48 -4.06 -14.49
C PHE A 56 12.37 -3.35 -13.47
N GLY A 57 12.37 -2.01 -13.52
CA GLY A 57 12.97 -1.22 -12.45
C GLY A 57 12.05 -1.23 -11.24
N LEU A 58 12.62 -1.13 -10.04
CA LEU A 58 11.85 -1.25 -8.80
C LEU A 58 12.24 -0.15 -7.82
N VAL A 59 11.24 0.49 -7.23
CA VAL A 59 11.37 1.38 -6.07
C VAL A 59 10.41 0.87 -5.01
N VAL A 60 10.95 0.45 -3.86
CA VAL A 60 10.14 -0.07 -2.74
C VAL A 60 10.59 0.59 -1.44
N PRO A 61 10.01 1.75 -1.08
CA PRO A 61 10.34 2.44 0.16
C PRO A 61 9.76 1.71 1.37
N ASP A 62 10.44 1.83 2.50
CA ASP A 62 9.77 1.80 3.79
C ASP A 62 9.00 3.13 3.93
N MET A 63 7.72 3.06 4.24
CA MET A 63 6.84 4.22 4.38
C MET A 63 7.22 5.03 5.63
N LEU A 64 6.83 6.31 5.68
CA LEU A 64 7.08 7.17 6.84
C LEU A 64 6.59 6.51 8.14
N GLY A 65 7.45 6.47 9.15
CA GLY A 65 7.20 5.79 10.42
C GLY A 65 7.49 4.28 10.43
N TYR A 66 8.16 3.74 9.41
CA TYR A 66 8.47 2.30 9.31
C TYR A 66 9.91 2.01 8.90
N GLY A 67 10.40 0.85 9.34
CA GLY A 67 11.65 0.26 8.87
C GLY A 67 12.83 1.22 9.05
N GLY A 68 13.56 1.48 7.96
CA GLY A 68 14.69 2.42 7.96
C GLY A 68 14.31 3.88 7.66
N THR A 69 13.04 4.19 7.46
CA THR A 69 12.53 5.54 7.16
C THR A 69 12.18 6.27 8.45
N ASP A 70 12.45 7.58 8.47
CA ASP A 70 12.18 8.42 9.64
C ASP A 70 10.69 8.44 10.01
N GLU A 71 10.43 8.77 11.28
CA GLU A 71 9.09 9.02 11.79
C GLU A 71 8.88 10.52 11.97
N LEU A 72 7.66 10.99 11.70
CA LEU A 72 7.28 12.37 11.97
C LEU A 72 5.97 12.39 12.76
N HIS A 73 6.01 12.88 14.00
CA HIS A 73 4.84 13.05 14.87
C HIS A 73 3.96 11.80 15.03
N GLY A 74 4.54 10.59 15.09
CA GLY A 74 3.77 9.34 15.18
C GLY A 74 2.97 9.00 13.91
N VAL A 75 3.18 9.71 12.80
CA VAL A 75 2.48 9.44 11.55
C VAL A 75 3.02 8.16 10.93
N GLN A 76 2.10 7.24 10.65
CA GLN A 76 2.35 6.01 9.93
C GLN A 76 1.67 6.06 8.57
N ALA A 77 2.46 6.21 7.52
CA ALA A 77 1.93 6.34 6.16
C ALA A 77 1.52 4.98 5.59
N GLN A 78 0.29 4.89 5.06
CA GLN A 78 -0.22 3.69 4.39
C GLN A 78 -0.15 3.82 2.88
N GLY A 79 0.34 2.79 2.21
CA GLY A 79 0.53 2.76 0.76
C GLY A 79 -0.73 3.12 -0.03
N SER A 80 -1.88 2.51 0.25
CA SER A 80 -3.13 2.77 -0.48
C SER A 80 -3.58 4.23 -0.43
N VAL A 81 -3.45 4.88 0.73
CA VAL A 81 -3.77 6.30 0.90
C VAL A 81 -2.80 7.17 0.10
N VAL A 82 -1.51 6.83 0.11
CA VAL A 82 -0.49 7.55 -0.67
C VAL A 82 -0.71 7.36 -2.17
N VAL A 83 -0.98 6.15 -2.65
CA VAL A 83 -1.29 5.88 -4.08
C VAL A 83 -2.52 6.70 -4.51
N GLY A 84 -3.57 6.76 -3.69
CA GLY A 84 -4.74 7.60 -3.98
C GLY A 84 -4.37 9.08 -4.16
N ARG A 85 -3.54 9.64 -3.28
CA ARG A 85 -3.05 11.02 -3.40
C ARG A 85 -2.16 11.22 -4.64
N LEU A 86 -1.28 10.28 -4.94
CA LEU A 86 -0.43 10.35 -6.14
C LEU A 86 -1.28 10.35 -7.42
N ALA A 87 -2.32 9.53 -7.48
CA ALA A 87 -3.25 9.48 -8.61
C ALA A 87 -4.02 10.79 -8.82
N ASN A 88 -4.34 11.52 -7.75
CA ASN A 88 -5.07 12.78 -7.86
C ASN A 88 -4.15 13.98 -8.13
N TYR A 89 -3.03 14.06 -7.41
CA TYR A 89 -2.17 15.25 -7.45
C TYR A 89 -1.11 15.20 -8.54
N TYR A 90 -0.76 14.00 -9.01
CA TYR A 90 0.30 13.79 -9.99
C TYR A 90 -0.08 12.76 -11.07
N PRO A 91 -1.25 12.88 -11.72
CA PRO A 91 -1.73 11.89 -12.68
C PRO A 91 -0.76 11.66 -13.85
N ASP A 92 -0.11 12.72 -14.33
CA ASP A 92 0.81 12.66 -15.48
C ASP A 92 2.17 12.01 -15.15
N ARG A 93 2.43 11.71 -13.87
CA ARG A 93 3.71 11.13 -13.43
C ARG A 93 3.73 9.60 -13.45
N PHE A 94 2.58 8.96 -13.64
CA PHE A 94 2.43 7.52 -13.55
C PHE A 94 1.65 6.97 -14.74
N LEU A 95 2.10 5.83 -15.26
CA LEU A 95 1.43 5.12 -16.37
C LEU A 95 0.13 4.44 -15.94
N GLY A 96 -0.02 4.17 -14.65
CA GLY A 96 -1.18 3.49 -14.08
C GLY A 96 -1.02 3.24 -12.58
N PHE A 97 -2.12 2.87 -11.94
CA PHE A 97 -2.19 2.64 -10.50
C PHE A 97 -2.86 1.30 -10.19
N GLY A 98 -2.40 0.64 -9.13
CA GLY A 98 -2.98 -0.59 -8.60
C GLY A 98 -3.17 -0.49 -7.09
N PHE A 99 -4.25 -1.08 -6.58
CA PHE A 99 -4.60 -1.10 -5.16
C PHE A 99 -4.79 -2.55 -4.71
N LEU A 100 -4.20 -2.90 -3.58
CA LEU A 100 -4.35 -4.22 -2.97
C LEU A 100 -4.92 -4.08 -1.55
N ALA A 101 -5.90 -4.93 -1.23
CA ALA A 101 -6.70 -4.95 0.00
C ALA A 101 -7.59 -3.71 0.26
N VAL A 102 -7.02 -2.49 0.20
CA VAL A 102 -7.75 -1.23 0.37
C VAL A 102 -7.80 -0.50 -0.96
N GLY A 103 -9.02 -0.33 -1.49
CA GLY A 103 -9.26 0.34 -2.76
C GLY A 103 -8.92 1.84 -2.76
N TYR A 104 -9.16 2.48 -3.90
CA TYR A 104 -8.95 3.91 -4.08
C TYR A 104 -9.67 4.74 -3.00
N ASN A 105 -8.92 5.63 -2.36
CA ASN A 105 -9.44 6.64 -1.45
C ASN A 105 -9.09 8.02 -2.03
N ALA A 106 -10.11 8.75 -2.47
CA ALA A 106 -9.93 10.12 -2.91
C ALA A 106 -9.42 10.97 -1.73
N PRO A 107 -8.51 11.94 -1.98
CA PRO A 107 -8.22 12.97 -0.99
C PRO A 107 -9.54 13.59 -0.53
N SER A 108 -9.72 13.68 0.77
CA SER A 108 -10.92 14.24 1.37
C SER A 108 -10.51 15.30 2.37
N ASP A 109 -11.18 16.44 2.32
CA ASP A 109 -11.13 17.46 3.37
C ASP A 109 -11.94 17.04 4.61
N ALA A 110 -12.58 15.87 4.55
CA ALA A 110 -13.36 15.32 5.64
C ALA A 110 -12.50 15.13 6.89
N LYS A 111 -12.93 15.75 7.99
CA LYS A 111 -12.30 15.60 9.30
C LYS A 111 -12.39 14.15 9.77
N PHE A 112 -11.44 13.73 10.61
CA PHE A 112 -11.35 12.38 11.17
C PHE A 112 -12.69 11.81 11.68
N GLU A 113 -13.52 12.65 12.29
CA GLU A 113 -14.87 12.28 12.76
C GLU A 113 -15.80 11.78 11.65
N GLN A 114 -15.70 12.36 10.45
CA GLN A 114 -16.49 11.95 9.28
C GLN A 114 -15.98 10.62 8.71
N PHE A 115 -14.67 10.35 8.79
CA PHE A 115 -14.11 9.04 8.44
C PHE A 115 -14.58 7.96 9.42
N ILE A 116 -14.56 8.22 10.73
CA ILE A 116 -15.10 7.30 11.74
C ILE A 116 -16.59 7.07 11.53
N ALA A 117 -17.36 8.12 11.21
CA ALA A 117 -18.77 7.98 10.88
C ALA A 117 -18.99 7.09 9.64
N PHE A 118 -18.20 7.27 8.58
CA PHE A 118 -18.23 6.42 7.38
C PHE A 118 -17.90 4.95 7.70
N VAL A 119 -16.83 4.71 8.46
CA VAL A 119 -16.42 3.35 8.86
C VAL A 119 -17.50 2.69 9.70
N ARG A 120 -18.08 3.40 10.67
CA ARG A 120 -19.20 2.90 11.49
C ARG A 120 -20.42 2.57 10.63
N HIS A 121 -20.78 3.43 9.68
CA HIS A 121 -21.94 3.20 8.82
C HIS A 121 -21.76 2.02 7.86
N ARG A 122 -20.53 1.77 7.39
CA ARG A 122 -20.18 0.65 6.51
C ARG A 122 -19.95 -0.66 7.26
N THR A 123 -19.42 -0.62 8.48
CA THR A 123 -19.34 -1.81 9.36
C THR A 123 -20.73 -2.24 9.83
N PHE A 124 -21.65 -1.31 10.08
CA PHE A 124 -23.06 -1.64 10.31
C PHE A 124 -23.69 -2.32 9.09
N GLN A 125 -23.44 -1.84 7.87
CA GLN A 125 -23.96 -2.51 6.66
C GLN A 125 -23.30 -3.87 6.39
N LEU A 126 -22.00 -4.05 6.62
CA LEU A 126 -21.34 -5.37 6.51
C LEU A 126 -21.84 -6.34 7.59
N SER A 127 -22.05 -5.87 8.82
CA SER A 127 -22.65 -6.68 9.89
C SER A 127 -24.09 -7.08 9.55
N LEU A 128 -24.87 -6.18 8.95
CA LEU A 128 -26.22 -6.49 8.46
C LEU A 128 -26.19 -7.49 7.29
N MET A 129 -25.24 -7.37 6.35
CA MET A 129 -25.07 -8.34 5.26
C MET A 129 -24.70 -9.74 5.81
N ILE A 130 -23.78 -9.83 6.77
CA ILE A 130 -23.40 -11.11 7.41
C ILE A 130 -24.58 -11.72 8.18
N GLN A 131 -25.44 -10.92 8.81
CA GLN A 131 -26.66 -11.42 9.46
C GLN A 131 -27.72 -11.95 8.46
N HIS A 132 -27.76 -11.43 7.23
CA HIS A 132 -28.67 -11.91 6.19
C HIS A 132 -28.14 -13.15 5.45
N PHE A 133 -26.83 -13.42 5.49
CA PHE A 133 -26.26 -14.69 5.06
C PHE A 133 -26.32 -15.72 6.21
N LYS A 134 -27.48 -16.38 6.38
CA LYS A 134 -27.50 -17.69 7.04
C LYS A 134 -26.77 -18.67 6.14
N PHE A 135 -25.58 -19.12 6.56
CA PHE A 135 -24.92 -20.26 5.94
C PHE A 135 -25.87 -21.48 6.01
N PRO A 136 -26.08 -22.23 4.91
CA PRO A 136 -26.80 -23.48 4.98
C PRO A 136 -26.05 -24.42 5.92
N THR A 137 -26.74 -24.90 6.95
CA THR A 137 -26.25 -25.98 7.80
C THR A 137 -26.01 -27.21 6.93
N PHE A 138 -24.76 -27.64 6.80
CA PHE A 138 -24.43 -28.92 6.20
C PHE A 138 -24.96 -30.03 7.12
N SER A 139 -25.97 -30.76 6.65
CA SER A 139 -26.36 -32.04 7.25
C SER A 139 -25.33 -33.09 6.83
N PRO A 140 -24.64 -33.78 7.76
CA PRO A 140 -23.92 -34.98 7.39
C PRO A 140 -24.93 -36.06 7.04
N LEU A 141 -24.74 -36.66 5.86
CA LEU A 141 -25.57 -37.70 5.27
C LEU A 141 -25.63 -38.95 6.13
N ALA A 142 -26.81 -39.58 6.08
CA ALA A 142 -27.03 -40.97 6.41
C ALA A 142 -26.16 -41.87 5.51
N LEU A 143 -25.44 -42.80 6.15
CA LEU A 143 -25.09 -44.14 5.69
C LEU A 143 -25.08 -45.05 6.91
#